data_AF-A0AA40LI14-F1
#
_entry.id   AF-A0AA40LI14-F1
#
_cell.length_a   1.000
_cell.length_b   1.000
_cell.length_c   1.000
_cell.angle_alpha   90.00
_cell.angle_beta   90.00
_cell.angle_gamma   90.00
#
_symmetry.space_group_name_H-M   'P 1'
#
loop_
_entity.id
_entity.type
_entity.pdbx_description
1 polymer ?
#
loop_
_entity_poly.entity_id
_entity_poly.type
_entity_poly.pdbx_seq_one_letter_code
_entity_poly.pdbx_strand_id
1 'polypeptide(L)'
;MMSLPNILIIGKTPFCEQGTEEVKKLLLLLLGCAVQCQKKEEFIERIQGLDFDTKAAVAAHIQEVTHNQENVFDLQWMEVTDMSQEEIEPLLKNMVLHLKRLIDERDEHSETIIELSEERDGLHFLPHASSSAQSPCGSPGMKRTESRQHLSVELADAKAKIRRLRQELEEKTEQLLDCKQELEQMEIELKRLQQENMNLLSDARSARMYRDELDALREKAIRVDKLESEVSRYKERLHDIEFYKARVEELKEDNQVLLETKTMLEDQLEGTRARSDKLHELEKENLQLKAKLHDMEMVEILENEIIQEKQSLQNCQNLSKDLMKEKAQLEKTIETLRENSEKQIKILEQENEHLNQTVSSLRQRSQISAEARVKDIEKENKILHESIKETSSKLNKIEFEKRQIRKELEHYKEKGERAEELENELHHLEKENELLQKKITNLKITCEKIEALEQENSELERENRKFKKRLDSFKNLTFQLESLEKENSQLDEENLELRRNVESLKCASMKMAQLQLENKELESEKEQLKKGLELMKASFKKSERLEVSYQGLDTENQRLQKALENSNKKIQQLESELQDLEMENQTLQKNLEELKYPAKD
;
A
#
# COMPACT_ATOMS: atom_id res chain seq x y z
N MET A 1 -28.46 23.70 20.64
CA MET A 1 -27.21 23.19 21.25
C MET A 1 -27.24 23.33 22.76
N MET A 2 -26.97 22.25 23.47
CA MET A 2 -26.87 22.19 24.93
C MET A 2 -25.50 22.72 25.39
N SER A 3 -25.49 23.66 26.34
CA SER A 3 -24.26 24.08 27.03
C SER A 3 -23.89 23.12 28.15
N LEU A 4 -22.61 23.10 28.54
CA LEU A 4 -22.17 22.30 29.68
C LEU A 4 -22.85 22.77 30.99
N PRO A 5 -23.09 21.86 31.95
CA PRO A 5 -23.70 22.21 33.23
C PRO A 5 -22.85 23.23 33.98
N ASN A 6 -23.45 24.33 34.43
CA ASN A 6 -22.76 25.33 35.24
C ASN A 6 -22.65 24.86 36.70
N ILE A 7 -21.50 24.26 37.03
CA ILE A 7 -21.21 23.67 38.34
C ILE A 7 -21.24 24.72 39.47
N LEU A 8 -20.95 26.00 39.18
CA LEU A 8 -21.00 27.07 40.17
C LEU A 8 -22.43 27.37 40.60
N ILE A 9 -23.38 27.37 39.67
CA ILE A 9 -24.81 27.55 39.97
C ILE A 9 -25.31 26.35 40.78
N ILE A 10 -24.92 25.13 40.40
CA ILE A 10 -25.26 23.91 41.14
C ILE A 10 -24.71 23.97 42.57
N GLY A 11 -23.45 24.40 42.75
CA GLY A 11 -22.80 24.48 44.07
C GLY A 11 -23.32 25.61 44.96
N LYS A 12 -23.65 26.78 44.39
CA LYS A 12 -24.11 27.95 45.14
C LYS A 12 -25.62 27.90 45.44
N THR A 13 -26.43 27.44 44.48
CA THR A 13 -27.90 27.49 44.56
C THR A 13 -28.56 26.25 43.93
N PRO A 14 -28.40 25.04 44.49
CA PRO A 14 -28.88 23.79 43.86
C PRO A 14 -30.41 23.69 43.76
N PHE A 15 -31.15 24.39 44.62
CA PHE A 15 -32.62 24.29 44.72
C PHE A 15 -33.38 25.43 44.03
N CYS A 16 -32.69 26.38 43.38
CA CYS A 16 -33.39 27.35 42.56
C CYS A 16 -33.80 26.73 41.22
N GLU A 17 -34.75 27.35 40.52
CA GLU A 17 -35.18 26.90 39.19
C GLU A 17 -33.98 26.77 38.24
N GLN A 18 -33.09 27.75 38.27
CA GLN A 18 -31.86 27.75 37.48
C GLN A 18 -30.91 26.60 37.88
N GLY A 19 -30.72 26.34 39.17
CA GLY A 19 -29.89 25.24 39.66
C GLY A 19 -30.46 23.87 39.31
N THR A 20 -31.78 23.74 39.34
CA THR A 20 -32.48 22.50 38.94
C THR A 20 -32.31 22.24 37.45
N GLU A 21 -32.38 23.27 36.59
CA GLU A 21 -32.09 23.15 35.16
C GLU A 21 -30.63 22.79 34.90
N GLU A 22 -29.66 23.35 35.64
CA GLU A 22 -28.25 22.94 35.51
C GLU A 22 -27.99 21.49 35.98
N VAL A 23 -28.66 21.04 37.05
CA VAL A 23 -28.62 19.64 37.50
C VAL A 23 -29.23 18.72 36.44
N LYS A 24 -30.33 19.13 35.80
CA LYS A 24 -30.94 18.38 34.70
C LYS A 24 -29.96 18.21 33.54
N LYS A 25 -29.17 19.23 33.21
CA LYS A 25 -28.10 19.12 32.20
C LYS A 25 -27.05 18.07 32.57
N LEU A 26 -26.62 18.05 33.84
CA LEU A 26 -25.66 17.06 34.34
C LEU A 26 -26.23 15.64 34.27
N LEU A 27 -27.49 15.45 34.64
CA LEU A 27 -28.18 14.16 34.55
C LEU A 27 -28.33 13.70 33.09
N LEU A 28 -28.58 14.62 32.16
CA LEU A 28 -28.64 14.31 30.73
C LEU A 28 -27.30 13.78 30.20
N LEU A 29 -26.18 14.39 30.62
CA LEU A 29 -24.84 13.91 30.25
C LEU A 29 -24.58 12.50 30.79
N LEU A 30 -24.91 12.24 32.05
CA LEU A 30 -24.78 10.90 32.65
C LEU A 30 -25.65 9.86 31.93
N LEU A 31 -26.88 10.24 31.56
CA LEU A 31 -27.76 9.40 30.75
C LEU A 31 -27.14 9.11 29.38
N GLY A 32 -26.60 10.13 28.71
CA GLY A 32 -25.88 9.99 27.44
C GLY A 32 -24.71 9.00 27.54
N CYS A 33 -23.88 9.12 28.58
CA CYS A 33 -22.82 8.16 28.85
C CYS A 33 -23.36 6.74 29.06
N ALA A 34 -24.44 6.59 29.84
CA ALA A 34 -25.01 5.28 30.14
C ALA A 34 -25.58 4.58 28.89
N VAL A 35 -26.25 5.31 28.00
CA VAL A 35 -26.89 4.74 26.80
C VAL A 35 -25.97 4.61 25.58
N GLN A 36 -24.77 5.20 25.63
CA GLN A 36 -23.75 5.08 24.59
C GLN A 36 -22.53 4.23 24.99
N CYS A 37 -22.47 3.74 26.24
CA CYS A 37 -21.37 2.88 26.69
C CYS A 37 -21.47 1.43 26.16
N GLN A 38 -20.42 0.64 26.37
CA GLN A 38 -20.37 -0.79 25.99
C GLN A 38 -21.41 -1.66 26.71
N LYS A 39 -21.99 -1.18 27.81
CA LYS A 39 -23.03 -1.88 28.60
C LYS A 39 -24.41 -1.24 28.45
N LYS A 40 -24.65 -0.50 27.36
CA LYS A 40 -25.90 0.25 27.14
C LYS A 40 -27.15 -0.63 27.28
N GLU A 41 -27.08 -1.90 26.88
CA GLU A 41 -28.19 -2.86 26.96
C GLU A 41 -28.67 -3.05 28.41
N GLU A 42 -27.76 -3.16 29.39
CA GLU A 42 -28.10 -3.30 30.81
C GLU A 42 -28.83 -2.05 31.35
N PHE A 43 -28.44 -0.85 30.90
CA PHE A 43 -29.07 0.40 31.31
C PHE A 43 -30.44 0.58 30.66
N ILE A 44 -30.58 0.24 29.38
CA ILE A 44 -31.86 0.29 28.66
C ILE A 44 -32.86 -0.69 29.28
N GLU A 45 -32.44 -1.90 29.64
CA GLU A 45 -33.31 -2.89 30.30
C GLU A 45 -33.83 -2.37 31.66
N ARG A 46 -32.98 -1.69 32.45
CA ARG A 46 -33.41 -1.04 33.70
C ARG A 46 -34.41 0.09 33.47
N ILE A 47 -34.21 0.90 32.43
CA ILE A 47 -35.14 1.98 32.03
C ILE A 47 -36.48 1.38 31.57
N GLN A 48 -36.46 0.21 30.91
CA GLN A 48 -37.67 -0.52 30.54
C GLN A 48 -38.45 -1.03 31.77
N GLY A 49 -37.82 -1.16 32.93
CA GLY A 49 -38.50 -1.49 34.20
C GLY A 49 -39.23 -0.32 34.87
N LEU A 50 -39.07 0.92 34.38
CA LEU A 50 -39.75 2.11 34.92
C LEU A 50 -41.22 2.16 34.51
N ASP A 51 -42.00 2.95 35.26
CA ASP A 51 -43.39 3.26 34.92
C ASP A 51 -43.50 3.96 33.55
N PHE A 52 -44.69 3.89 32.95
CA PHE A 52 -44.91 4.31 31.57
C PHE A 52 -44.55 5.78 31.32
N ASP A 53 -44.97 6.67 32.23
CA ASP A 53 -44.78 8.12 32.07
C ASP A 53 -43.30 8.50 32.22
N THR A 54 -42.62 7.95 33.23
CA THR A 54 -41.18 8.16 33.42
C THR A 54 -40.37 7.59 32.26
N LYS A 55 -40.73 6.41 31.75
CA LYS A 55 -40.06 5.80 30.60
C LYS A 55 -40.21 6.64 29.34
N ALA A 56 -41.41 7.17 29.07
CA ALA A 56 -41.66 8.03 27.92
C ALA A 56 -40.83 9.33 28.01
N ALA A 57 -40.77 9.94 29.21
CA ALA A 57 -39.96 11.13 29.45
C ALA A 57 -38.44 10.86 29.27
N VAL A 58 -37.94 9.75 29.82
CA VAL A 58 -36.53 9.36 29.66
C VAL A 58 -36.22 9.02 28.20
N ALA A 59 -37.13 8.39 27.46
CA ALA A 59 -36.93 8.08 26.04
C ALA A 59 -36.77 9.35 25.19
N ALA A 60 -37.52 10.41 25.48
CA ALA A 60 -37.35 11.71 24.81
C ALA A 60 -35.94 12.30 25.08
N HIS A 61 -35.44 12.18 26.31
CA HIS A 61 -34.09 12.62 26.65
C HIS A 61 -32.99 11.71 26.06
N ILE A 62 -33.22 10.41 25.92
CA ILE A 62 -32.32 9.51 25.20
C ILE A 62 -32.19 9.98 23.74
N GLN A 63 -33.31 10.29 23.09
CA GLN A 63 -33.30 10.79 21.71
C GLN A 63 -32.50 12.10 21.59
N GLU A 64 -32.67 13.01 22.56
CA GLU A 64 -31.91 14.26 22.64
C GLU A 64 -30.40 14.04 22.76
N VAL A 65 -29.96 13.02 23.52
CA VAL A 65 -28.53 12.71 23.71
C VAL A 65 -28.01 11.60 22.80
N THR A 66 -28.70 11.24 21.73
CA THR A 66 -28.20 10.23 20.77
C THR A 66 -28.43 10.61 19.32
N HIS A 67 -29.53 11.30 19.01
CA HIS A 67 -29.93 11.61 17.63
C HIS A 67 -29.93 13.13 17.32
N ASN A 68 -29.81 13.99 18.33
CA ASN A 68 -29.73 15.43 18.10
C ASN A 68 -28.30 15.85 17.72
N GLN A 69 -28.07 16.10 16.43
CA GLN A 69 -26.77 16.49 15.88
C GLN A 69 -26.22 17.84 16.41
N GLU A 70 -27.09 18.65 17.02
CA GLU A 70 -26.68 19.87 17.72
C GLU A 70 -26.05 19.59 19.10
N ASN A 71 -26.37 18.45 19.72
CA ASN A 71 -25.90 18.11 21.06
C ASN A 71 -24.88 16.98 21.04
N VAL A 72 -24.95 16.08 20.05
CA VAL A 72 -24.10 14.90 19.92
C VAL A 72 -23.52 14.84 18.53
N PHE A 73 -22.19 14.78 18.47
CA PHE A 73 -21.47 14.54 17.24
C PHE A 73 -21.14 13.05 17.16
N ASP A 74 -21.87 12.32 16.33
CA ASP A 74 -21.56 10.91 16.06
C ASP A 74 -20.18 10.81 15.42
N LEU A 75 -19.34 9.86 15.83
CA LEU A 75 -18.02 9.60 15.25
C LEU A 75 -18.02 8.36 14.35
N GLN A 76 -19.12 7.59 14.33
CA GLN A 76 -19.25 6.37 13.52
C GLN A 76 -19.24 6.67 12.01
N TRP A 77 -19.56 7.90 11.59
CA TRP A 77 -19.43 8.31 10.18
C TRP A 77 -17.98 8.29 9.67
N MET A 78 -16.97 8.36 10.56
CA MET A 78 -15.56 8.23 10.16
C MET A 78 -15.16 6.79 9.77
N GLU A 79 -15.97 5.79 10.12
CA GLU A 79 -15.73 4.38 9.78
C GLU A 79 -16.37 3.97 8.44
N VAL A 80 -17.20 4.83 7.84
CA VAL A 80 -17.91 4.54 6.59
C VAL A 80 -17.09 5.01 5.39
N THR A 81 -16.62 4.06 4.56
CA THR A 81 -15.72 4.33 3.43
C THR A 81 -16.37 4.85 2.14
N ASP A 82 -17.71 4.77 2.03
CA ASP A 82 -18.47 5.20 0.85
C ASP A 82 -19.56 6.22 1.24
N MET A 83 -19.16 7.47 1.46
CA MET A 83 -20.08 8.59 1.67
C MET A 83 -19.97 9.61 0.54
N SER A 84 -21.12 10.10 0.07
CA SER A 84 -21.14 11.10 -0.99
C SER A 84 -20.66 12.48 -0.48
N GLN A 85 -20.08 13.28 -1.36
CA GLN A 85 -19.54 14.59 -1.00
C GLN A 85 -20.64 15.56 -0.49
N GLU A 86 -21.88 15.37 -0.94
CA GLU A 86 -23.06 16.15 -0.50
C GLU A 86 -23.48 15.84 0.95
N GLU A 87 -23.14 14.65 1.48
CA GLU A 87 -23.45 14.23 2.86
C GLU A 87 -22.32 14.59 3.84
N ILE A 88 -21.07 14.62 3.37
CA ILE A 88 -19.88 14.92 4.19
C ILE A 88 -19.79 16.42 4.51
N GLU A 89 -20.12 17.28 3.54
CA GLU A 89 -19.96 18.73 3.68
C GLU A 89 -20.77 19.35 4.85
N PRO A 90 -22.06 19.01 5.08
CA PRO A 90 -22.79 19.48 6.27
C PRO A 90 -22.21 18.93 7.58
N LEU A 91 -21.70 17.68 7.60
CA LEU A 91 -21.05 17.09 8.78
C LEU A 91 -19.76 17.84 9.16
N LEU A 92 -18.90 18.12 8.18
CA LEU A 92 -17.67 18.90 8.39
C LEU A 92 -17.97 20.33 8.84
N LYS A 93 -18.99 20.96 8.25
CA LYS A 93 -19.43 22.30 8.66
C LYS A 93 -19.92 22.32 10.10
N ASN A 94 -20.70 21.33 10.51
CA ASN A 94 -21.16 21.18 11.89
C ASN A 94 -19.99 20.92 12.85
N MET A 95 -19.02 20.09 12.46
CA MET A 95 -17.81 19.84 13.24
C MET A 95 -17.02 21.13 13.47
N VAL A 96 -16.84 21.96 12.44
CA VAL A 96 -16.16 23.26 12.55
C VAL A 96 -16.91 24.20 13.50
N LEU A 97 -18.24 24.22 13.44
CA LEU A 97 -19.06 25.02 14.37
C LEU A 97 -18.92 24.54 15.82
N HIS A 98 -18.94 23.23 16.04
CA HIS A 98 -18.73 22.62 17.36
C HIS A 98 -17.35 22.93 17.93
N LEU A 99 -16.30 22.81 17.11
CA LEU A 99 -14.93 23.11 17.51
C LEU A 99 -14.74 24.59 17.86
N LYS A 100 -15.31 25.51 17.08
CA LYS A 100 -15.27 26.95 17.39
C LYS A 100 -15.93 27.23 18.73
N ARG A 101 -17.14 26.68 18.96
CA ARG A 101 -17.85 26.82 20.22
C ARG A 101 -17.04 26.29 21.40
N LEU A 102 -16.40 25.12 21.28
CA LEU A 102 -15.57 24.56 22.36
C LEU A 102 -14.36 25.44 22.69
N ILE A 103 -13.80 26.12 21.69
CA ILE A 103 -12.72 27.09 21.91
C ILE A 103 -13.26 28.31 22.67
N ASP A 104 -14.41 28.84 22.24
CA ASP A 104 -15.06 29.98 22.91
C ASP A 104 -15.43 29.64 24.37
N GLU A 105 -16.06 28.48 24.61
CA GLU A 105 -16.42 27.98 25.96
C GLU A 105 -15.18 27.76 26.83
N ARG A 106 -14.08 27.23 26.27
CA ARG A 106 -12.81 27.07 26.99
C ARG A 106 -12.26 28.42 27.43
N ASP A 107 -12.30 29.42 26.56
CA ASP A 107 -11.76 30.75 26.84
C ASP A 107 -12.60 31.46 27.91
N GLU A 108 -13.94 31.38 27.81
CA GLU A 108 -14.87 31.88 28.84
C GLU A 108 -14.66 31.20 30.21
N HIS A 109 -14.46 29.88 30.24
CA HIS A 109 -14.15 29.16 31.47
C HIS A 109 -12.78 29.53 32.05
N SER A 110 -11.80 29.80 31.19
CA SER A 110 -10.47 30.27 31.63
C SER A 110 -10.56 31.64 32.30
N GLU A 111 -11.35 32.57 31.74
CA GLU A 111 -11.61 33.88 32.36
C GLU A 111 -12.30 33.73 33.72
N THR A 112 -13.34 32.89 33.79
CA THR A 112 -14.08 32.60 35.04
C THR A 112 -13.16 32.01 36.13
N ILE A 113 -12.21 31.14 35.77
CA ILE A 113 -11.24 30.56 36.72
C ILE A 113 -10.30 31.63 37.28
N ILE A 114 -9.89 32.60 36.46
CA ILE A 114 -9.05 33.72 36.90
C ILE A 114 -9.82 34.59 37.89
N GLU A 115 -11.05 35.00 37.56
CA GLU A 115 -11.90 35.81 38.45
C GLU A 115 -12.14 35.14 39.81
N LEU A 116 -12.47 33.84 39.82
CA LEU A 116 -12.67 33.08 41.07
C LEU A 116 -11.37 32.91 41.88
N SER A 117 -10.22 32.81 41.20
CA SER A 117 -8.92 32.73 41.86
C SER A 117 -8.56 34.07 42.53
N GLU A 118 -8.90 35.19 41.89
CA GLU A 118 -8.73 36.53 42.45
C GLU A 118 -9.68 36.79 43.63
N GLU A 119 -10.95 36.36 43.57
CA GLU A 119 -11.90 36.45 44.68
C GLU A 119 -11.41 35.65 45.92
N ARG A 120 -10.86 34.46 45.71
CA ARG A 120 -10.27 33.63 46.77
C ARG A 120 -9.08 34.34 47.45
N ASP A 121 -8.21 34.96 46.68
CA ASP A 121 -6.98 35.59 47.19
C ASP A 121 -7.26 36.97 47.79
N GLY A 122 -8.28 37.68 47.31
CA GLY A 122 -8.72 38.98 47.84
C GLY A 122 -9.39 38.90 49.23
N LEU A 123 -10.02 37.77 49.58
CA LEU A 123 -10.64 37.55 50.89
C LEU A 123 -9.62 37.33 52.03
N HIS A 124 -8.34 37.08 51.71
CA HIS A 124 -7.27 36.92 52.70
C HIS A 124 -6.61 38.24 53.15
N PHE A 125 -6.98 39.38 52.57
CA PHE A 125 -6.41 40.70 52.87
C PHE A 125 -7.45 41.72 53.35
N LEU A 126 -8.00 41.51 54.55
CA LEU A 126 -8.69 42.55 55.32
C LEU A 126 -7.91 42.86 56.61
N PRO A 127 -7.37 44.08 56.80
CA PRO A 127 -6.66 44.43 58.02
C PRO A 127 -7.67 44.69 59.15
N HIS A 128 -7.66 43.83 60.17
CA HIS A 128 -8.29 44.16 61.45
C HIS A 128 -7.58 45.36 62.08
N ALA A 129 -8.28 46.49 62.11
CA ALA A 129 -7.93 47.66 62.90
C ALA A 129 -7.86 47.30 64.40
N SER A 130 -6.74 47.59 65.05
CA SER A 130 -6.56 47.44 66.49
C SER A 130 -6.91 48.74 67.21
N SER A 131 -7.92 48.68 68.06
CA SER A 131 -8.43 49.77 68.90
C SER A 131 -7.83 49.75 70.32
N SER A 132 -7.34 50.92 70.76
CA SER A 132 -7.48 51.55 72.08
C SER A 132 -7.05 50.86 73.41
N ALA A 133 -6.22 51.59 74.18
CA ALA A 133 -6.47 52.11 75.55
C ALA A 133 -5.58 51.67 76.75
N GLN A 134 -5.00 52.72 77.37
CA GLN A 134 -4.96 53.06 78.81
C GLN A 134 -3.83 52.60 79.78
N SER A 135 -3.29 53.63 80.47
CA SER A 135 -2.56 53.66 81.77
C SER A 135 -3.49 53.33 82.97
N PRO A 136 -3.07 53.10 84.25
CA PRO A 136 -2.34 54.10 85.08
C PRO A 136 -1.45 53.64 86.29
N CYS A 137 -0.52 54.54 86.67
CA CYS A 137 -0.01 55.00 88.00
C CYS A 137 -0.07 54.15 89.31
N GLY A 138 1.00 54.23 90.15
CA GLY A 138 0.92 54.10 91.63
C GLY A 138 2.24 53.75 92.39
N SER A 139 2.77 54.70 93.19
CA SER A 139 3.80 54.52 94.27
C SER A 139 3.15 54.87 95.64
N PRO A 140 3.79 54.92 96.85
CA PRO A 140 5.06 54.40 97.42
C PRO A 140 4.94 53.79 98.87
N GLY A 141 6.02 53.25 99.49
CA GLY A 141 6.08 53.15 100.97
C GLY A 141 7.05 52.17 101.68
N MET A 142 8.18 52.71 102.18
CA MET A 142 8.87 52.38 103.46
C MET A 142 9.42 50.97 103.77
N LYS A 143 10.74 50.74 103.55
CA LYS A 143 11.65 49.95 104.44
C LYS A 143 13.13 50.33 104.19
N ARG A 144 13.56 51.55 104.53
CA ARG A 144 14.77 52.21 103.96
C ARG A 144 16.16 51.60 104.22
N THR A 145 16.31 50.42 104.81
CA THR A 145 17.60 49.70 104.89
C THR A 145 17.57 48.30 104.27
N GLU A 146 16.52 47.51 104.47
CA GLU A 146 16.27 46.26 103.70
C GLU A 146 15.87 46.54 102.25
N SER A 147 15.06 47.59 102.02
CA SER A 147 14.62 48.03 100.69
C SER A 147 15.79 48.37 99.77
N ARG A 148 16.89 48.91 100.28
CA ARG A 148 18.05 49.26 99.43
C ARG A 148 18.79 48.01 98.94
N GLN A 149 18.86 46.96 99.76
CA GLN A 149 19.45 45.68 99.37
C GLN A 149 18.50 44.89 98.45
N HIS A 150 17.20 44.85 98.75
CA HIS A 150 16.20 44.24 97.85
C HIS A 150 16.12 44.95 96.50
N LEU A 151 16.10 46.29 96.46
CA LEU A 151 16.16 47.07 95.22
C LEU A 151 17.48 46.86 94.46
N SER A 152 18.59 46.64 95.16
CA SER A 152 19.88 46.32 94.53
C SER A 152 19.86 44.94 93.88
N VAL A 153 19.22 43.95 94.51
CA VAL A 153 19.05 42.60 93.94
C VAL A 153 18.08 42.64 92.77
N GLU A 154 16.92 43.29 92.91
CA GLU A 154 15.96 43.46 91.81
C GLU A 154 16.57 44.21 90.62
N LEU A 155 17.41 45.22 90.87
CA LEU A 155 18.15 45.92 89.82
C LEU A 155 19.20 45.01 89.16
N ALA A 156 19.87 44.16 89.94
CA ALA A 156 20.82 43.18 89.41
C ALA A 156 20.12 42.11 88.56
N ASP A 157 18.97 41.60 89.00
CA ASP A 157 18.14 40.65 88.27
C ASP A 157 17.55 41.26 86.99
N ALA A 158 17.08 42.51 87.06
CA ALA A 158 16.63 43.26 85.88
C ALA A 158 17.79 43.47 84.90
N LYS A 159 18.99 43.82 85.37
CA LYS A 159 20.20 43.93 84.52
C LYS A 159 20.60 42.58 83.91
N ALA A 160 20.51 41.48 84.66
CA ALA A 160 20.78 40.14 84.17
C ALA A 160 19.75 39.70 83.11
N LYS A 161 18.47 40.03 83.32
CA LYS A 161 17.40 39.80 82.35
C LYS A 161 17.61 40.62 81.07
N ILE A 162 18.02 41.89 81.20
CA ILE A 162 18.38 42.73 80.04
C ILE A 162 19.55 42.10 79.27
N ARG A 163 20.57 41.58 79.95
CA ARG A 163 21.70 40.90 79.28
C ARG A 163 21.26 39.65 78.53
N ARG A 164 20.42 38.80 79.15
CA ARG A 164 19.86 37.61 78.48
C ARG A 164 19.00 37.97 77.27
N LEU A 165 18.10 38.94 77.40
CA LEU A 165 17.27 39.40 76.29
C LEU A 165 18.11 40.01 75.15
N ARG A 166 19.22 40.67 75.45
CA ARG A 166 20.16 41.15 74.43
C ARG A 166 20.85 40.01 73.70
N GLN A 167 21.33 39.01 74.43
CA GLN A 167 21.94 37.83 73.82
C GLN A 167 20.92 37.06 72.97
N GLU A 168 19.70 36.82 73.48
CA GLU A 168 18.62 36.19 72.71
C GLU A 168 18.27 37.00 71.45
N LEU A 169 18.29 38.34 71.53
CA LEU A 169 18.08 39.20 70.37
C LEU A 169 19.22 39.07 69.35
N GLU A 170 20.47 39.01 69.79
CA GLU A 170 21.64 38.79 68.92
C GLU A 170 21.57 37.44 68.23
N GLU A 171 21.30 36.35 68.97
CA GLU A 171 21.12 34.99 68.43
C GLU A 171 19.94 34.92 67.43
N LYS A 172 18.83 35.60 67.71
CA LYS A 172 17.69 35.67 66.78
C LYS A 172 18.00 36.51 65.54
N THR A 173 18.86 37.51 65.66
CA THR A 173 19.30 38.33 64.53
C THR A 173 20.22 37.53 63.60
N GLU A 174 21.11 36.69 64.16
CA GLU A 174 21.98 35.78 63.40
C GLU A 174 21.13 34.71 62.68
N GLN A 175 20.22 34.04 63.38
CA GLN A 175 19.29 33.07 62.77
C GLN A 175 18.46 33.68 61.62
N LEU A 176 18.01 34.93 61.77
CA LEU A 176 17.28 35.64 60.72
C LEU A 176 18.16 35.90 59.49
N LEU A 177 19.45 36.19 59.69
CA LEU A 177 20.39 36.40 58.59
C LEU A 177 20.64 35.11 57.81
N ASP A 178 20.83 33.99 58.51
CA ASP A 178 21.01 32.68 57.89
C ASP A 178 19.77 32.27 57.09
N CYS A 179 18.58 32.42 57.67
CA CYS A 179 17.31 32.13 56.97
C CYS A 179 17.13 33.00 55.71
N LYS A 180 17.57 34.26 55.75
CA LYS A 180 17.51 35.15 54.57
C LYS A 180 18.45 34.68 53.47
N GLN A 181 19.66 34.25 53.82
CA GLN A 181 20.62 33.74 52.83
C GLN A 181 20.14 32.43 52.20
N GLU A 182 19.56 31.52 53.00
CA GLU A 182 18.94 30.29 52.49
C GLU A 182 17.78 30.61 51.53
N LEU A 183 16.95 31.59 51.87
CA LEU A 183 15.84 32.02 51.01
C LEU A 183 16.34 32.63 49.69
N GLU A 184 17.38 33.47 49.73
CA GLU A 184 18.02 34.02 48.52
C GLU A 184 18.62 32.92 47.63
N GLN A 185 19.25 31.89 48.23
CA GLN A 185 19.77 30.73 47.48
C GLN A 185 18.65 29.94 46.81
N MET A 186 17.55 29.68 47.53
CA MET A 186 16.38 28.99 46.99
C MET A 186 15.71 29.78 45.86
N GLU A 187 15.67 31.13 45.95
CA GLU A 187 15.16 31.97 44.86
C GLU A 187 16.03 31.89 43.60
N ILE A 188 17.35 31.83 43.74
CA ILE A 188 18.27 31.65 42.61
C ILE A 188 18.06 30.28 41.96
N GLU A 189 17.95 29.23 42.77
CA GLU A 189 17.72 27.88 42.27
C GLU A 189 16.36 27.74 41.57
N LEU A 190 15.31 28.36 42.11
CA LEU A 190 14.00 28.41 41.48
C LEU A 190 14.07 29.06 40.09
N LYS A 191 14.76 30.20 39.97
CA LYS A 191 14.97 30.87 38.66
C LYS A 191 15.74 29.99 37.68
N ARG A 192 16.76 29.27 38.16
CA ARG A 192 17.52 28.31 37.33
C ARG A 192 16.62 27.20 36.81
N LEU A 193 15.82 26.58 37.67
CA LEU A 193 14.90 25.51 37.31
C LEU A 193 13.79 25.99 36.37
N GLN A 194 13.28 27.22 36.57
CA GLN A 194 12.31 27.82 35.65
C GLN A 194 12.90 28.01 34.25
N GLN A 195 14.15 28.50 34.14
CA GLN A 195 14.82 28.64 32.85
C GLN A 195 15.07 27.29 32.18
N GLU A 196 15.48 26.28 32.95
CA GLU A 196 15.68 24.91 32.46
C GLU A 196 14.38 24.31 31.93
N ASN A 197 13.27 24.51 32.65
CA ASN A 197 11.94 24.06 32.21
C ASN A 197 11.51 24.73 30.89
N MET A 198 11.76 26.03 30.73
CA MET A 198 11.50 26.74 29.47
C MET A 198 12.31 26.18 28.29
N ASN A 199 13.57 25.82 28.52
CA ASN A 199 14.43 25.20 27.51
C ASN A 199 13.90 23.81 27.14
N LEU A 200 13.58 22.97 28.12
CA LEU A 200 13.01 21.63 27.89
C LEU A 200 11.68 21.69 27.14
N LEU A 201 10.84 22.69 27.42
CA LEU A 201 9.60 22.92 26.66
C LEU A 201 9.88 23.31 25.21
N SER A 202 10.93 24.09 24.96
CA SER A 202 11.38 24.42 23.61
C SER A 202 11.86 23.17 22.86
N ASP A 203 12.70 22.36 23.50
CA ASP A 203 13.22 21.12 22.92
C ASP A 203 12.11 20.11 22.63
N ALA A 204 11.14 19.97 23.54
CA ALA A 204 9.95 19.14 23.33
C ALA A 204 9.08 19.61 22.15
N ARG A 205 9.01 20.93 21.88
CA ARG A 205 8.37 21.47 20.68
C ARG A 205 9.15 21.11 19.42
N SER A 206 10.47 21.31 19.41
CA SER A 206 11.33 20.95 18.27
C SER A 206 11.28 19.44 17.97
N ALA A 207 11.32 18.59 19.00
CA ALA A 207 11.21 17.14 18.85
C ALA A 207 9.87 16.71 18.22
N ARG A 208 8.76 17.40 18.53
CA ARG A 208 7.48 17.18 17.84
C ARG A 208 7.56 17.50 16.36
N MET A 209 8.12 18.65 15.99
CA MET A 209 8.29 19.03 14.59
C MET A 209 9.12 18.01 13.80
N TYR A 210 10.21 17.49 14.39
CA TYR A 210 11.02 16.46 13.75
C TYR A 210 10.30 15.12 13.61
N ARG A 211 9.43 14.75 14.57
CA ARG A 211 8.58 13.56 14.43
C ARG A 211 7.60 13.71 13.27
N ASP A 212 6.95 14.86 13.16
CA ASP A 212 6.02 15.14 12.05
C ASP A 212 6.74 15.10 10.70
N GLU A 213 7.97 15.63 10.63
CA GLU A 213 8.81 15.55 9.43
C GLU A 213 9.22 14.11 9.09
N LEU A 214 9.59 13.32 10.09
CA LEU A 214 9.90 11.89 9.92
C LEU A 214 8.70 11.11 9.40
N ASP A 215 7.50 11.36 9.94
CA ASP A 215 6.28 10.70 9.49
C ASP A 215 5.91 11.10 8.05
N ALA A 216 6.08 12.38 7.70
CA ALA A 216 5.92 12.84 6.32
C ALA A 216 6.94 12.19 5.36
N LEU A 217 8.18 11.95 5.80
CA LEU A 217 9.20 11.26 5.00
C LEU A 217 8.91 9.77 4.88
N ARG A 218 8.39 9.11 5.92
CA ARG A 218 7.94 7.71 5.87
C ARG A 218 6.82 7.51 4.85
N GLU A 219 5.82 8.38 4.86
CA GLU A 219 4.74 8.35 3.87
C GLU A 219 5.26 8.56 2.43
N LYS A 220 6.23 9.46 2.25
CA LYS A 220 6.89 9.64 0.96
C LYS A 220 7.66 8.39 0.53
N ALA A 221 8.37 7.72 1.44
CA ALA A 221 9.10 6.49 1.14
C ALA A 221 8.14 5.37 0.69
N ILE A 222 7.03 5.16 1.42
CA ILE A 222 6.00 4.18 1.03
C ILE A 222 5.43 4.50 -0.37
N ARG A 223 5.23 5.78 -0.69
CA ARG A 223 4.79 6.21 -2.02
C ARG A 223 5.82 5.90 -3.10
N VAL A 224 7.10 6.11 -2.82
CA VAL A 224 8.19 5.76 -3.75
C VAL A 224 8.20 4.25 -4.00
N ASP A 225 8.10 3.41 -2.97
CA ASP A 225 8.06 1.94 -3.12
C ASP A 225 6.89 1.47 -4.02
N LYS A 226 5.72 2.12 -3.88
CA LYS A 226 4.55 1.86 -4.73
C LYS A 226 4.83 2.24 -6.20
N LEU A 227 5.41 3.41 -6.42
CA LEU A 227 5.77 3.88 -7.77
C LEU A 227 6.86 3.01 -8.40
N GLU A 228 7.86 2.57 -7.64
CA GLU A 228 8.88 1.64 -8.12
C GLU A 228 8.26 0.30 -8.54
N SER A 229 7.28 -0.20 -7.78
CA SER A 229 6.54 -1.42 -8.11
C SER A 229 5.68 -1.25 -9.38
N GLU A 230 5.13 -0.06 -9.63
CA GLU A 230 4.43 0.26 -10.89
C GLU A 230 5.39 0.35 -12.07
N VAL A 231 6.55 1.00 -11.89
CA VAL A 231 7.59 1.08 -12.93
C VAL A 231 8.07 -0.31 -13.33
N SER A 232 8.30 -1.21 -12.37
CA SER A 232 8.67 -2.60 -12.67
C SER A 232 7.59 -3.31 -13.50
N ARG A 233 6.31 -3.15 -13.14
CA ARG A 233 5.18 -3.70 -13.94
C ARG A 233 5.12 -3.11 -15.34
N TYR A 234 5.38 -1.80 -15.51
CA TYR A 234 5.42 -1.19 -16.83
C TYR A 234 6.61 -1.67 -17.66
N LYS A 235 7.76 -1.95 -17.04
CA LYS A 235 8.90 -2.57 -17.74
C LYS A 235 8.54 -3.95 -18.24
N GLU A 236 7.95 -4.82 -17.42
CA GLU A 236 7.50 -6.16 -17.86
C GLU A 236 6.53 -6.05 -19.05
N ARG A 237 5.54 -5.17 -18.96
CA ARG A 237 4.58 -4.92 -20.05
C ARG A 237 5.24 -4.39 -21.32
N LEU A 238 6.32 -3.61 -21.20
CA LEU A 238 7.09 -3.16 -22.35
C LEU A 238 7.80 -4.33 -23.04
N HIS A 239 8.40 -5.25 -22.28
CA HIS A 239 9.00 -6.46 -22.85
C HIS A 239 7.97 -7.31 -23.58
N ASP A 240 6.75 -7.45 -23.04
CA ASP A 240 5.65 -8.15 -23.74
C ASP A 240 5.30 -7.47 -25.06
N ILE A 241 5.20 -6.13 -25.08
CA ILE A 241 4.93 -5.37 -26.30
C ILE A 241 6.04 -5.56 -27.33
N GLU A 242 7.30 -5.53 -26.91
CA GLU A 242 8.46 -5.77 -27.78
C GLU A 242 8.44 -7.19 -28.36
N PHE A 243 8.11 -8.20 -27.53
CA PHE A 243 7.95 -9.58 -27.97
C PHE A 243 6.84 -9.71 -29.02
N TYR A 244 5.64 -9.17 -28.76
CA TYR A 244 4.54 -9.24 -29.73
C TYR A 244 4.84 -8.45 -31.00
N LYS A 245 5.54 -7.32 -30.90
CA LYS A 245 5.99 -6.55 -32.07
C LYS A 245 6.95 -7.38 -32.93
N ALA A 246 7.95 -8.03 -32.33
CA ALA A 246 8.87 -8.90 -33.05
C ALA A 246 8.11 -10.06 -33.72
N ARG A 247 7.17 -10.68 -33.01
CA ARG A 247 6.33 -11.76 -33.56
C ARG A 247 5.46 -11.31 -34.74
N VAL A 248 4.94 -10.08 -34.68
CA VAL A 248 4.15 -9.50 -35.78
C VAL A 248 5.03 -9.24 -37.01
N GLU A 249 6.26 -8.74 -36.83
CA GLU A 249 7.18 -8.53 -37.96
C GLU A 249 7.61 -9.86 -38.60
N GLU A 250 7.93 -10.89 -37.82
CA GLU A 250 8.21 -12.25 -38.32
C GLU A 250 7.02 -12.79 -39.16
N LEU A 251 5.80 -12.68 -38.66
CA LEU A 251 4.60 -13.11 -39.39
C LEU A 251 4.33 -12.27 -40.65
N LYS A 252 4.76 -11.01 -40.70
CA LYS A 252 4.67 -10.18 -41.91
C LYS A 252 5.69 -10.64 -42.95
N GLU A 253 6.91 -10.95 -42.55
CA GLU A 253 7.95 -11.50 -43.43
C GLU A 253 7.51 -12.86 -43.99
N ASP A 254 6.99 -13.76 -43.16
CA ASP A 254 6.43 -15.05 -43.60
C ASP A 254 5.29 -14.87 -44.61
N ASN A 255 4.36 -13.95 -44.35
CA ASN A 255 3.28 -13.64 -45.29
C ASN A 255 3.78 -13.06 -46.61
N GLN A 256 4.83 -12.23 -46.58
CA GLN A 256 5.45 -11.67 -47.77
C GLN A 256 6.05 -12.78 -48.63
N VAL A 257 6.82 -13.70 -48.04
CA VAL A 257 7.39 -14.86 -48.74
C VAL A 257 6.30 -15.76 -49.31
N LEU A 258 5.21 -15.98 -48.57
CA LEU A 258 4.04 -16.72 -49.05
C LEU A 258 3.38 -16.04 -50.26
N LEU A 259 3.24 -14.71 -50.26
CA LEU A 259 2.69 -13.94 -51.38
C LEU A 259 3.60 -14.02 -52.61
N GLU A 260 4.91 -13.92 -52.44
CA GLU A 260 5.90 -14.06 -53.52
C GLU A 260 5.83 -15.47 -54.13
N THR A 261 5.79 -16.51 -53.28
CA THR A 261 5.65 -17.90 -53.71
C THR A 261 4.34 -18.13 -54.46
N LYS A 262 3.23 -17.55 -53.96
CA LYS A 262 1.92 -17.60 -54.62
C LYS A 262 2.01 -16.97 -56.01
N THR A 263 2.59 -15.78 -56.12
CA THR A 263 2.72 -15.05 -57.39
C THR A 263 3.54 -15.87 -58.39
N MET A 264 4.66 -16.45 -57.96
CA MET A 264 5.47 -17.33 -58.78
C MET A 264 4.68 -18.55 -59.29
N LEU A 265 3.87 -19.18 -58.43
CA LEU A 265 3.03 -20.32 -58.82
C LEU A 265 1.92 -19.92 -59.79
N GLU A 266 1.32 -18.74 -59.60
CA GLU A 266 0.35 -18.16 -60.53
C GLU A 266 0.99 -17.92 -61.91
N ASP A 267 2.21 -17.36 -61.97
CA ASP A 267 2.97 -17.17 -63.22
C ASP A 267 3.32 -18.51 -63.90
N GLN A 268 3.72 -19.53 -63.14
CA GLN A 268 3.99 -20.87 -63.67
C GLN A 268 2.72 -21.53 -64.23
N LEU A 269 1.57 -21.33 -63.57
CA LEU A 269 0.28 -21.82 -64.03
C LEU A 269 -0.14 -21.11 -65.32
N GLU A 270 -0.01 -19.79 -65.38
CA GLU A 270 -0.25 -18.97 -66.58
C GLU A 270 0.63 -19.46 -67.75
N GLY A 271 1.92 -19.66 -67.51
CA GLY A 271 2.85 -20.19 -68.50
C GLY A 271 2.50 -21.61 -68.98
N THR A 272 1.97 -22.45 -68.09
CA THR A 272 1.48 -23.80 -68.46
C THR A 272 0.21 -23.72 -69.29
N ARG A 273 -0.72 -22.83 -68.96
CA ARG A 273 -1.93 -22.57 -69.77
C ARG A 273 -1.55 -22.07 -71.17
N ALA A 274 -0.65 -21.10 -71.28
CA ALA A 274 -0.18 -20.59 -72.58
C ALA A 274 0.47 -21.69 -73.44
N ARG A 275 1.27 -22.58 -72.84
CA ARG A 275 1.83 -23.75 -73.55
C ARG A 275 0.73 -24.72 -74.01
N SER A 276 -0.28 -24.96 -73.18
CA SER A 276 -1.44 -25.79 -73.53
C SER A 276 -2.24 -25.19 -74.70
N ASP A 277 -2.45 -23.88 -74.71
CA ASP A 277 -3.13 -23.20 -75.82
C ASP A 277 -2.31 -23.33 -77.12
N LYS A 278 -0.99 -23.15 -77.04
CA LYS A 278 -0.10 -23.37 -78.19
C LYS A 278 -0.12 -24.82 -78.68
N LEU A 279 -0.18 -25.79 -77.78
CA LEU A 279 -0.34 -27.20 -78.11
C LEU A 279 -1.66 -27.43 -78.89
N HIS A 280 -2.77 -26.86 -78.41
CA HIS A 280 -4.07 -26.96 -79.10
C HIS A 280 -4.04 -26.33 -80.50
N GLU A 281 -3.36 -25.19 -80.68
CA GLU A 281 -3.16 -24.59 -82.00
C GLU A 281 -2.37 -25.52 -82.93
N LEU A 282 -1.26 -26.09 -82.45
CA LEU A 282 -0.43 -27.02 -83.21
C LEU A 282 -1.18 -28.31 -83.55
N GLU A 283 -2.00 -28.83 -82.63
CA GLU A 283 -2.87 -29.98 -82.89
C GLU A 283 -3.90 -29.67 -83.98
N LYS A 284 -4.49 -28.47 -83.97
CA LYS A 284 -5.40 -28.01 -85.01
C LYS A 284 -4.70 -27.92 -86.36
N GLU A 285 -3.51 -27.34 -86.43
CA GLU A 285 -2.69 -27.29 -87.65
C GLU A 285 -2.32 -28.70 -88.14
N ASN A 286 -1.96 -29.61 -87.22
CA ASN A 286 -1.63 -30.99 -87.54
C ASN A 286 -2.83 -31.74 -88.15
N LEU A 287 -4.03 -31.57 -87.58
CA LEU A 287 -5.26 -32.10 -88.14
C LEU A 287 -5.56 -31.53 -89.54
N GLN A 288 -5.34 -30.23 -89.75
CA GLN A 288 -5.51 -29.61 -91.06
C GLN A 288 -4.51 -30.16 -92.10
N LEU A 289 -3.25 -30.35 -91.71
CA LEU A 289 -2.24 -30.95 -92.58
C LEU A 289 -2.56 -32.42 -92.90
N LYS A 290 -3.04 -33.19 -91.92
CA LYS A 290 -3.53 -34.57 -92.14
C LYS A 290 -4.69 -34.60 -93.13
N ALA A 291 -5.65 -33.68 -93.02
CA ALA A 291 -6.75 -33.57 -93.97
C ALA A 291 -6.24 -33.24 -95.39
N LYS A 292 -5.32 -32.27 -95.53
CA LYS A 292 -4.71 -31.94 -96.83
C LYS A 292 -3.91 -33.10 -97.43
N LEU A 293 -3.20 -33.86 -96.60
CA LEU A 293 -2.50 -35.07 -97.03
C LEU A 293 -3.49 -36.09 -97.58
N HIS A 294 -4.59 -36.33 -96.86
CA HIS A 294 -5.64 -37.23 -97.31
C HIS A 294 -6.28 -36.78 -98.64
N ASP A 295 -6.56 -35.48 -98.79
CA ASP A 295 -7.06 -34.93 -100.05
C ASP A 295 -6.06 -35.16 -101.20
N MET A 296 -4.77 -34.98 -100.94
CA MET A 296 -3.71 -35.20 -101.93
C MET A 296 -3.53 -36.67 -102.30
N GLU A 297 -3.61 -37.58 -101.32
CA GLU A 297 -3.66 -39.04 -101.55
C GLU A 297 -4.88 -39.40 -102.41
N MET A 298 -6.03 -38.77 -102.18
CA MET A 298 -7.23 -38.98 -102.99
C MET A 298 -7.05 -38.50 -104.43
N VAL A 299 -6.40 -37.35 -104.62
CA VAL A 299 -6.01 -36.86 -105.96
C VAL A 299 -5.07 -37.84 -106.64
N GLU A 300 -4.05 -38.36 -105.94
CA GLU A 300 -3.12 -39.35 -106.49
C GLU A 300 -3.84 -40.65 -106.89
N ILE A 301 -4.80 -41.12 -106.09
CA ILE A 301 -5.65 -42.27 -106.45
C ILE A 301 -6.44 -41.98 -107.73
N LEU A 302 -7.11 -40.83 -107.82
CA LEU A 302 -7.87 -40.43 -109.01
C LEU A 302 -6.98 -40.26 -110.24
N GLU A 303 -5.79 -39.69 -110.08
CA GLU A 303 -4.80 -39.57 -111.17
C GLU A 303 -4.35 -40.96 -111.65
N ASN A 304 -4.10 -41.89 -110.74
CA ASN A 304 -3.78 -43.29 -111.07
C ASN A 304 -4.95 -43.97 -111.81
N GLU A 305 -6.19 -43.76 -111.38
CA GLU A 305 -7.40 -44.25 -112.07
C GLU A 305 -7.52 -43.67 -113.48
N ILE A 306 -7.30 -42.36 -113.66
CA ILE A 306 -7.30 -41.71 -114.98
C ILE A 306 -6.19 -42.27 -115.87
N ILE A 307 -4.99 -42.50 -115.33
CA ILE A 307 -3.88 -43.11 -116.07
C ILE A 307 -4.26 -44.54 -116.50
N GLN A 308 -4.87 -45.34 -115.62
CA GLN A 308 -5.35 -46.68 -115.95
C GLN A 308 -6.44 -46.63 -117.02
N GLU A 309 -7.42 -45.73 -116.92
CA GLU A 309 -8.48 -45.56 -117.91
C GLU A 309 -7.92 -45.11 -119.26
N LYS A 310 -6.96 -44.19 -119.27
CA LYS A 310 -6.25 -43.76 -120.49
C LYS A 310 -5.46 -44.90 -121.12
N GLN A 311 -4.78 -45.74 -120.33
CA GLN A 311 -4.10 -46.94 -120.82
C GLN A 311 -5.10 -47.94 -121.41
N SER A 312 -6.24 -48.16 -120.75
CA SER A 312 -7.32 -49.01 -121.25
C SER A 312 -7.90 -48.48 -122.58
N LEU A 313 -8.14 -47.17 -122.67
CA LEU A 313 -8.62 -46.51 -123.89
C LEU A 313 -7.58 -46.61 -125.02
N GLN A 314 -6.30 -46.41 -124.72
CA GLN A 314 -5.21 -46.60 -125.68
C GLN A 314 -5.15 -48.05 -126.19
N ASN A 315 -5.33 -49.03 -125.31
CA ASN A 315 -5.40 -50.44 -125.68
C ASN A 315 -6.61 -50.73 -126.60
N CYS A 316 -7.78 -50.18 -126.28
CA CYS A 316 -8.98 -50.28 -127.11
C CYS A 316 -8.80 -49.61 -128.48
N GLN A 317 -8.17 -48.44 -128.55
CA GLN A 317 -7.82 -47.76 -129.80
C GLN A 317 -6.82 -48.56 -130.64
N ASN A 318 -5.81 -49.15 -130.01
CA ASN A 318 -4.84 -50.01 -130.69
C ASN A 318 -5.55 -51.25 -131.28
N LEU A 319 -6.42 -51.89 -130.50
CA LEU A 319 -7.26 -53.01 -130.97
C LEU A 319 -8.17 -52.59 -132.15
N SER A 320 -8.80 -51.41 -132.07
CA SER A 320 -9.59 -50.85 -133.17
C SER A 320 -8.76 -50.59 -134.43
N LYS A 321 -7.53 -50.07 -134.29
CA LYS A 321 -6.59 -49.90 -135.41
C LYS A 321 -6.23 -51.24 -136.04
N ASP A 322 -5.98 -52.27 -135.23
CA ASP A 322 -5.64 -53.60 -135.74
C ASP A 322 -6.84 -54.23 -136.46
N LEU A 323 -8.07 -54.08 -135.93
CA LEU A 323 -9.30 -54.47 -136.61
C LEU A 323 -9.54 -53.68 -137.91
N MET A 324 -9.18 -52.39 -137.96
CA MET A 324 -9.25 -51.58 -139.19
C MET A 324 -8.22 -52.03 -140.23
N LYS A 325 -7.01 -52.44 -139.82
CA LYS A 325 -6.03 -53.07 -140.73
C LYS A 325 -6.57 -54.39 -141.25
N GLU A 326 -7.15 -55.22 -140.38
CA GLU A 326 -7.78 -56.50 -140.77
C GLU A 326 -8.93 -56.27 -141.75
N LYS A 327 -9.79 -55.27 -141.50
CA LYS A 327 -10.84 -54.83 -142.42
C LYS A 327 -10.27 -54.40 -143.78
N ALA A 328 -9.21 -53.59 -143.81
CA ALA A 328 -8.57 -53.18 -145.06
C ALA A 328 -7.94 -54.39 -145.81
N GLN A 329 -7.39 -55.34 -145.06
CA GLN A 329 -6.89 -56.62 -145.61
C GLN A 329 -8.04 -57.42 -146.26
N LEU A 330 -9.21 -57.48 -145.59
CA LEU A 330 -10.41 -58.15 -146.10
C LEU A 330 -11.00 -57.43 -147.32
N GLU A 331 -11.06 -56.10 -147.33
CA GLU A 331 -11.47 -55.31 -148.50
C GLU A 331 -10.57 -55.56 -149.71
N LYS A 332 -9.24 -55.64 -149.49
CA LYS A 332 -8.27 -56.03 -150.55
C LYS A 332 -8.48 -57.46 -151.04
N THR A 333 -8.95 -58.36 -150.18
CA THR A 333 -9.30 -59.74 -150.52
C THR A 333 -10.59 -59.79 -151.35
N ILE A 334 -11.54 -58.89 -151.11
CA ILE A 334 -12.78 -58.78 -151.88
C ILE A 334 -12.52 -58.17 -153.27
N GLU A 335 -11.61 -57.19 -153.39
CA GLU A 335 -11.21 -56.59 -154.68
C GLU A 335 -10.53 -57.63 -155.59
N THR A 336 -9.62 -58.45 -155.02
CA THR A 336 -8.98 -59.57 -155.74
C THR A 336 -9.96 -60.69 -156.13
N LEU A 337 -11.07 -60.86 -155.40
CA LEU A 337 -12.14 -61.80 -155.75
C LEU A 337 -13.10 -61.25 -156.83
N ARG A 338 -13.21 -59.92 -157.01
CA ARG A 338 -13.99 -59.29 -158.09
C ARG A 338 -13.25 -59.31 -159.44
N GLU A 339 -11.93 -59.09 -159.44
CA GLU A 339 -11.12 -59.15 -160.67
C GLU A 339 -10.98 -60.58 -161.24
N ASN A 340 -11.19 -61.60 -160.42
CA ASN A 340 -11.16 -63.01 -160.81
C ASN A 340 -12.48 -63.57 -161.36
N SER A 341 -13.57 -62.80 -161.36
CA SER A 341 -14.90 -63.30 -161.77
C SER A 341 -15.39 -62.88 -163.17
N GLU A 342 -14.57 -62.22 -164.01
CA GLU A 342 -15.03 -61.71 -165.32
C GLU A 342 -14.31 -62.27 -166.56
N LYS A 343 -13.43 -63.29 -166.43
CA LYS A 343 -12.60 -63.76 -167.57
C LYS A 343 -12.40 -65.28 -167.77
N GLN A 344 -13.29 -66.18 -167.32
CA GLN A 344 -13.14 -67.59 -167.73
C GLN A 344 -14.41 -68.47 -167.64
N ILE A 345 -15.27 -68.32 -168.65
CA ILE A 345 -16.15 -69.39 -169.16
C ILE A 345 -15.62 -69.69 -170.59
N LYS A 346 -14.62 -70.56 -170.69
CA LYS A 346 -14.75 -71.94 -171.19
C LYS A 346 -15.28 -72.06 -172.63
N ILE A 347 -14.37 -71.92 -173.59
CA ILE A 347 -14.25 -72.91 -174.66
C ILE A 347 -12.87 -73.53 -174.48
N LEU A 348 -12.85 -74.81 -174.13
CA LEU A 348 -12.17 -75.87 -174.88
C LEU A 348 -12.23 -77.13 -174.02
N GLU A 349 -13.31 -77.87 -174.25
CA GLU A 349 -13.33 -79.32 -174.15
C GLU A 349 -12.24 -79.91 -175.04
N GLN A 350 -11.71 -81.04 -174.59
CA GLN A 350 -10.73 -81.91 -175.25
C GLN A 350 -9.29 -81.40 -175.21
N GLU A 351 -8.31 -82.19 -174.82
CA GLU A 351 -8.21 -83.51 -174.20
C GLU A 351 -6.71 -83.50 -173.89
N ASN A 352 -6.31 -83.44 -172.64
CA ASN A 352 -6.06 -84.66 -171.89
C ASN A 352 -5.24 -85.67 -172.69
N GLU A 353 -3.92 -85.47 -172.70
CA GLU A 353 -3.03 -86.60 -172.59
C GLU A 353 -1.89 -86.20 -171.64
N HIS A 354 -2.13 -86.37 -170.35
CA HIS A 354 -1.86 -87.61 -169.63
C HIS A 354 -0.37 -87.93 -169.55
N LEU A 355 0.02 -88.11 -168.30
CA LEU A 355 0.86 -89.21 -167.85
C LEU A 355 2.32 -89.12 -168.27
N ASN A 356 3.14 -88.74 -167.30
CA ASN A 356 3.97 -89.69 -166.55
C ASN A 356 5.10 -88.88 -165.90
N GLN A 357 5.32 -88.83 -164.59
CA GLN A 357 4.94 -89.70 -163.47
C GLN A 357 4.84 -88.76 -162.24
N THR A 358 3.78 -88.78 -161.43
CA THR A 358 3.46 -89.86 -160.49
C THR A 358 4.62 -90.17 -159.54
N VAL A 359 4.54 -89.55 -158.36
CA VAL A 359 4.88 -90.16 -157.06
C VAL A 359 6.35 -90.11 -156.64
N SER A 360 6.64 -89.09 -155.83
CA SER A 360 7.00 -89.38 -154.44
C SER A 360 6.40 -88.33 -153.49
N SER A 361 5.29 -88.73 -152.88
CA SER A 361 4.87 -88.43 -151.49
C SER A 361 4.82 -86.98 -151.00
N LEU A 362 3.57 -86.50 -150.99
CA LEU A 362 2.96 -85.47 -150.15
C LEU A 362 3.66 -85.17 -148.81
N ARG A 363 3.88 -83.88 -148.61
CA ARG A 363 4.30 -83.21 -147.38
C ARG A 363 3.24 -83.33 -146.28
N GLN A 364 3.67 -83.68 -145.07
CA GLN A 364 3.14 -83.05 -143.87
C GLN A 364 4.10 -83.11 -142.66
N ARG A 365 4.11 -81.98 -141.93
CA ARG A 365 4.32 -81.75 -140.48
C ARG A 365 5.70 -81.35 -139.90
N SER A 366 5.64 -80.15 -139.27
CA SER A 366 6.03 -79.72 -137.90
C SER A 366 7.49 -79.65 -137.41
N GLN A 367 7.92 -78.39 -137.16
CA GLN A 367 8.59 -77.79 -135.98
C GLN A 367 9.88 -78.42 -135.38
N ILE A 368 10.96 -77.61 -135.30
CA ILE A 368 11.71 -77.15 -134.09
C ILE A 368 13.10 -76.52 -134.48
N SER A 369 13.33 -75.29 -133.98
CA SER A 369 14.52 -74.67 -133.31
C SER A 369 15.97 -74.57 -133.89
N ALA A 370 16.62 -73.49 -133.42
CA ALA A 370 18.07 -73.20 -133.19
C ALA A 370 18.94 -72.87 -134.42
N GLU A 371 19.90 -71.91 -134.46
CA GLU A 371 20.73 -71.25 -133.44
C GLU A 371 21.57 -70.11 -134.09
N ALA A 372 21.76 -68.97 -133.41
CA ALA A 372 22.95 -68.08 -133.46
C ALA A 372 22.72 -66.77 -132.65
N ARG A 373 22.90 -66.80 -131.32
CA ARG A 373 23.05 -65.59 -130.47
C ARG A 373 23.63 -65.97 -129.10
N VAL A 374 24.95 -66.15 -129.04
CA VAL A 374 25.73 -66.43 -127.81
C VAL A 374 27.02 -65.60 -127.78
N LYS A 375 26.94 -64.28 -127.90
CA LYS A 375 28.14 -63.42 -127.68
C LYS A 375 27.90 -62.09 -126.96
N ASP A 376 26.65 -61.69 -126.75
CA ASP A 376 26.33 -60.45 -126.02
C ASP A 376 25.82 -60.69 -124.58
N ILE A 377 25.35 -61.91 -124.25
CA ILE A 377 24.80 -62.26 -122.92
C ILE A 377 25.90 -62.54 -121.86
N GLU A 378 27.11 -62.90 -122.27
CA GLU A 378 28.23 -63.16 -121.32
C GLU A 378 28.89 -61.89 -120.78
N LYS A 379 28.80 -60.76 -121.50
CA LYS A 379 29.33 -59.48 -121.02
C LYS A 379 28.37 -58.77 -120.06
N GLU A 380 27.06 -58.92 -120.29
CA GLU A 380 26.01 -58.33 -119.44
C GLU A 380 25.87 -59.04 -118.09
N ASN A 381 26.00 -60.37 -118.05
CA ASN A 381 26.01 -61.14 -116.79
C ASN A 381 27.25 -60.86 -115.91
N LYS A 382 28.39 -60.49 -116.50
CA LYS A 382 29.60 -60.15 -115.73
C LYS A 382 29.48 -58.78 -115.05
N ILE A 383 28.94 -57.78 -115.74
CA ILE A 383 28.72 -56.43 -115.21
C ILE A 383 27.64 -56.45 -114.11
N LEU A 384 26.57 -57.24 -114.28
CA LEU A 384 25.54 -57.43 -113.25
C LEU A 384 26.08 -58.13 -111.99
N HIS A 385 26.93 -59.16 -112.14
CA HIS A 385 27.54 -59.82 -110.97
C HIS A 385 28.54 -58.93 -110.23
N GLU A 386 29.33 -58.11 -110.94
CA GLU A 386 30.22 -57.13 -110.32
C GLU A 386 29.43 -56.03 -109.60
N SER A 387 28.33 -55.52 -110.18
CA SER A 387 27.44 -54.53 -109.56
C SER A 387 26.69 -55.07 -108.33
N ILE A 388 26.19 -56.31 -108.37
CA ILE A 388 25.56 -56.97 -107.21
C ILE A 388 26.58 -57.21 -106.08
N LYS A 389 27.81 -57.61 -106.41
CA LYS A 389 28.87 -57.79 -105.42
C LYS A 389 29.29 -56.46 -104.78
N GLU A 390 29.38 -55.40 -105.58
CA GLU A 390 29.73 -54.07 -105.08
C GLU A 390 28.61 -53.48 -104.19
N THR A 391 27.35 -53.61 -104.60
CA THR A 391 26.19 -53.19 -103.78
C THR A 391 26.05 -54.03 -102.51
N SER A 392 26.30 -55.34 -102.57
CA SER A 392 26.35 -56.20 -101.38
C SER A 392 27.49 -55.82 -100.41
N SER A 393 28.67 -55.46 -100.93
CA SER A 393 29.77 -54.98 -100.09
C SER A 393 29.49 -53.62 -99.42
N LYS A 394 28.81 -52.71 -100.13
CA LYS A 394 28.37 -51.41 -99.59
C LYS A 394 27.29 -51.60 -98.53
N LEU A 395 26.34 -52.52 -98.74
CA LEU A 395 25.31 -52.87 -97.76
C LEU A 395 25.92 -53.44 -96.47
N ASN A 396 26.86 -54.38 -96.58
CA ASN A 396 27.55 -54.95 -95.41
C ASN A 396 28.34 -53.89 -94.62
N LYS A 397 28.96 -52.92 -95.32
CA LYS A 397 29.65 -51.80 -94.68
C LYS A 397 28.67 -50.89 -93.91
N ILE A 398 27.54 -50.55 -94.53
CA ILE A 398 26.47 -49.76 -93.90
C ILE A 398 25.86 -50.52 -92.71
N GLU A 399 25.69 -51.84 -92.78
CA GLU A 399 25.20 -52.64 -91.65
C GLU A 399 26.19 -52.68 -90.49
N PHE A 400 27.50 -52.73 -90.76
CA PHE A 400 28.53 -52.64 -89.73
C PHE A 400 28.55 -51.25 -89.07
N GLU A 401 28.52 -50.18 -89.88
CA GLU A 401 28.42 -48.80 -89.39
C GLU A 401 27.14 -48.59 -88.55
N LYS A 402 26.00 -49.12 -89.00
CA LYS A 402 24.73 -49.11 -88.24
C LYS A 402 24.85 -49.83 -86.90
N ARG A 403 25.59 -50.95 -86.83
CA ARG A 403 25.85 -51.66 -85.55
C ARG A 403 26.79 -50.88 -84.64
N GLN A 404 27.81 -50.21 -85.18
CA GLN A 404 28.69 -49.35 -84.39
C GLN A 404 27.95 -48.14 -83.82
N ILE A 405 27.19 -47.43 -84.66
CA ILE A 405 26.40 -46.26 -84.24
C ILE A 405 25.37 -46.65 -83.17
N ARG A 406 24.76 -47.85 -83.27
CA ARG A 406 23.87 -48.35 -82.20
C ARG A 406 24.59 -48.54 -80.87
N LYS A 407 25.78 -49.14 -80.87
CA LYS A 407 26.58 -49.31 -79.64
C LYS A 407 27.03 -47.97 -79.06
N GLU A 408 27.41 -47.02 -79.91
CA GLU A 408 27.76 -45.66 -79.47
C GLU A 408 26.53 -44.95 -78.89
N LEU A 409 25.36 -45.04 -79.53
CA LEU A 409 24.11 -44.49 -79.00
C LEU A 409 23.77 -45.07 -77.63
N GLU A 410 23.94 -46.38 -77.44
CA GLU A 410 23.68 -47.06 -76.17
C GLU A 410 24.67 -46.62 -75.08
N HIS A 411 25.96 -46.50 -75.40
CA HIS A 411 26.97 -45.93 -74.50
C HIS A 411 26.70 -44.47 -74.12
N TYR A 412 26.21 -43.65 -75.07
CA TYR A 412 25.83 -42.26 -74.77
C TYR A 412 24.54 -42.17 -73.95
N LYS A 413 23.60 -43.11 -74.11
CA LYS A 413 22.42 -43.22 -73.25
C LYS A 413 22.81 -43.57 -71.81
N GLU A 414 23.62 -44.60 -71.60
CA GLU A 414 24.12 -44.97 -70.26
C GLU A 414 24.88 -43.82 -69.59
N LYS A 415 25.67 -43.05 -70.35
CA LYS A 415 26.32 -41.84 -69.85
C LYS A 415 25.33 -40.74 -69.48
N GLY A 416 24.25 -40.58 -70.24
CA GLY A 416 23.17 -39.64 -69.94
C GLY A 416 22.45 -40.00 -68.65
N GLU A 417 22.06 -41.27 -68.50
CA GLU A 417 21.42 -41.80 -67.28
C GLU A 417 22.32 -41.61 -66.06
N ARG A 418 23.63 -41.89 -66.19
CA ARG A 418 24.58 -41.70 -65.09
C ARG A 418 24.84 -40.23 -64.75
N ALA A 419 24.73 -39.32 -65.71
CA ALA A 419 24.81 -37.88 -65.45
C ALA A 419 23.55 -37.39 -64.70
N GLU A 420 22.38 -37.90 -65.07
CA GLU A 420 21.10 -37.60 -64.40
C GLU A 420 21.09 -38.13 -62.96
N GLU A 421 21.63 -39.32 -62.70
CA GLU A 421 21.83 -39.86 -61.34
C GLU A 421 22.72 -38.94 -60.50
N LEU A 422 23.84 -38.47 -61.06
CA LEU A 422 24.77 -37.56 -60.37
C LEU A 422 24.17 -36.17 -60.12
N GLU A 423 23.35 -35.64 -61.04
CA GLU A 423 22.61 -34.39 -60.84
C GLU A 423 21.59 -34.52 -59.71
N ASN A 424 20.87 -35.63 -59.66
CA ASN A 424 19.92 -35.90 -58.57
C ASN A 424 20.62 -36.00 -57.21
N GLU A 425 21.78 -36.66 -57.17
CA GLU A 425 22.58 -36.79 -55.93
C GLU A 425 23.20 -35.45 -55.50
N LEU A 426 23.68 -34.64 -56.44
CA LEU A 426 24.09 -33.25 -56.17
C LEU A 426 22.95 -32.43 -55.59
N HIS A 427 21.76 -32.51 -56.18
CA HIS A 427 20.60 -31.76 -55.71
C HIS A 427 20.15 -32.23 -54.31
N HIS A 428 20.33 -33.52 -53.99
CA HIS A 428 20.08 -34.04 -52.65
C HIS A 428 21.10 -33.52 -51.63
N LEU A 429 22.39 -33.54 -51.97
CA LEU A 429 23.47 -33.03 -51.14
C LEU A 429 23.36 -31.52 -50.91
N GLU A 430 22.93 -30.74 -51.91
CA GLU A 430 22.65 -29.31 -51.77
C GLU A 430 21.54 -29.06 -50.74
N LYS A 431 20.44 -29.83 -50.81
CA LYS A 431 19.35 -29.74 -49.82
C LYS A 431 19.80 -30.12 -48.41
N GLU A 432 20.62 -31.17 -48.27
CA GLU A 432 21.22 -31.51 -46.97
C GLU A 432 22.14 -30.42 -46.46
N ASN A 433 22.96 -29.82 -47.32
CA ASN A 433 23.87 -28.74 -46.95
C ASN A 433 23.12 -27.48 -46.51
N GLU A 434 22.02 -27.13 -47.19
CA GLU A 434 21.12 -26.05 -46.76
C GLU A 434 20.49 -26.34 -45.39
N LEU A 435 20.02 -27.58 -45.16
CA LEU A 435 19.47 -27.99 -43.87
C LEU A 435 20.53 -27.94 -42.76
N LEU A 436 21.77 -28.34 -43.04
CA LEU A 436 22.89 -28.26 -42.11
C LEU A 436 23.27 -26.81 -41.82
N GLN A 437 23.30 -25.93 -42.82
CA GLN A 437 23.52 -24.50 -42.60
C GLN A 437 22.44 -23.89 -41.71
N LYS A 438 21.16 -24.20 -41.96
CA LYS A 438 20.05 -23.77 -41.08
C LYS A 438 20.20 -24.28 -39.65
N LYS A 439 20.65 -25.53 -39.47
CA LYS A 439 20.96 -26.07 -38.14
C LYS A 439 22.12 -25.33 -37.47
N ILE A 440 23.18 -25.02 -38.21
CA ILE A 440 24.34 -24.27 -37.70
C ILE A 440 23.94 -22.86 -37.28
N THR A 441 23.15 -22.14 -38.08
CA THR A 441 22.67 -20.80 -37.72
C THR A 441 21.78 -20.85 -36.49
N ASN A 442 20.88 -21.84 -36.40
CA ASN A 442 20.03 -22.03 -35.22
C ASN A 442 20.86 -22.35 -33.97
N LEU A 443 21.85 -23.24 -34.08
CA LEU A 443 22.75 -23.57 -32.98
C LEU A 443 23.54 -22.34 -32.54
N LYS A 444 24.01 -21.51 -33.48
CA LYS A 444 24.73 -20.27 -33.18
C LYS A 444 23.86 -19.28 -32.39
N ILE A 445 22.61 -19.06 -32.83
CA ILE A 445 21.64 -18.23 -32.10
C ILE A 445 21.37 -18.80 -30.70
N THR A 446 21.24 -20.12 -30.57
CA THR A 446 21.04 -20.72 -29.24
C THR A 446 22.26 -20.57 -28.33
N CYS A 447 23.48 -20.65 -28.85
CA CYS A 447 24.69 -20.39 -28.06
C CYS A 447 24.74 -18.93 -27.60
N GLU A 448 24.48 -17.97 -28.49
CA GLU A 448 24.43 -16.53 -28.14
C GLU A 448 23.36 -16.27 -27.07
N LYS A 449 22.20 -16.94 -27.15
CA LYS A 449 21.16 -16.86 -26.12
C LYS A 449 21.59 -17.46 -24.79
N ILE A 450 22.32 -18.57 -24.79
CA ILE A 450 22.87 -19.18 -23.58
C ILE A 450 23.90 -18.24 -22.94
N GLU A 451 24.81 -17.66 -23.72
CA GLU A 451 25.80 -16.71 -23.23
C GLU A 451 25.14 -15.46 -22.61
N ALA A 452 24.07 -14.95 -23.22
CA ALA A 452 23.30 -13.84 -22.65
C ALA A 452 22.65 -14.21 -21.30
N LEU A 453 22.06 -15.42 -21.20
CA LEU A 453 21.48 -15.92 -19.96
C LEU A 453 22.54 -16.16 -18.88
N GLU A 454 23.73 -16.65 -19.23
CA GLU A 454 24.85 -16.80 -18.28
C GLU A 454 25.32 -15.45 -17.75
N GLN A 455 25.41 -14.43 -18.62
CA GLN A 455 25.72 -13.07 -18.19
C GLN A 455 24.67 -12.55 -17.22
N GLU A 456 23.38 -12.62 -17.58
CA GLU A 456 22.26 -12.18 -16.74
C GLU A 456 22.28 -12.91 -15.38
N ASN A 457 22.50 -14.23 -15.38
CA ASN A 457 22.57 -15.00 -14.14
C ASN A 457 23.76 -14.56 -13.27
N SER A 458 24.91 -14.23 -13.88
CA SER A 458 26.07 -13.67 -13.15
C SER A 458 25.76 -12.31 -12.52
N GLU A 459 24.93 -11.50 -13.17
CA GLU A 459 24.49 -10.20 -12.66
C GLU A 459 23.51 -10.37 -11.50
N LEU A 460 22.53 -11.25 -11.66
CA LEU A 460 21.58 -11.62 -10.62
C LEU A 460 22.28 -12.20 -9.38
N GLU A 461 23.31 -13.04 -9.55
CA GLU A 461 24.14 -13.51 -8.44
C GLU A 461 24.84 -12.37 -7.71
N ARG A 462 25.35 -11.39 -8.45
CA ARG A 462 26.04 -10.22 -7.88
C ARG A 462 25.05 -9.35 -7.09
N GLU A 463 23.85 -9.15 -7.61
CA GLU A 463 22.77 -8.46 -6.91
C GLU A 463 22.32 -9.23 -5.67
N ASN A 464 22.15 -10.54 -5.75
CA ASN A 464 21.84 -11.39 -4.61
C ASN A 464 22.90 -11.25 -3.50
N ARG A 465 24.19 -11.21 -3.85
CA ARG A 465 25.26 -10.94 -2.88
C ARG A 465 25.15 -9.54 -2.25
N LYS A 466 24.74 -8.53 -3.01
CA LYS A 466 24.49 -7.17 -2.47
C LYS A 466 23.29 -7.15 -1.53
N PHE A 467 22.18 -7.78 -1.91
CA PHE A 467 20.98 -7.89 -1.08
C PHE A 467 21.27 -8.65 0.21
N LYS A 468 22.04 -9.74 0.15
CA LYS A 468 22.48 -10.48 1.33
C LYS A 468 23.28 -9.60 2.30
N LYS A 469 24.23 -8.81 1.79
CA LYS A 469 24.97 -7.83 2.63
C LYS A 469 24.04 -6.79 3.26
N ARG A 470 23.09 -6.24 2.49
CA ARG A 470 22.09 -5.29 3.02
C ARG A 470 21.23 -5.93 4.10
N LEU A 471 20.79 -7.18 3.91
CA LEU A 471 20.03 -7.94 4.88
C LEU A 471 20.81 -8.16 6.18
N ASP A 472 22.09 -8.50 6.08
CA ASP A 472 22.96 -8.64 7.25
C ASP A 472 23.17 -7.29 7.96
N SER A 473 23.30 -6.18 7.22
CA SER A 473 23.31 -4.83 7.79
C SER A 473 21.99 -4.48 8.50
N PHE A 474 20.83 -4.82 7.92
CA PHE A 474 19.53 -4.61 8.55
C PHE A 474 19.38 -5.43 9.83
N LYS A 475 19.80 -6.70 9.84
CA LYS A 475 19.81 -7.53 11.06
C LYS A 475 20.65 -6.89 12.17
N ASN A 476 21.83 -6.38 11.85
CA ASN A 476 22.68 -5.69 12.82
C ASN A 476 22.00 -4.43 13.37
N LEU A 477 21.32 -3.67 12.52
CA LEU A 477 20.58 -2.48 12.94
C LEU A 477 19.38 -2.85 13.83
N THR A 478 18.68 -3.94 13.53
CA THR A 478 17.61 -4.48 14.40
C THR A 478 18.14 -4.85 15.78
N PHE A 479 19.28 -5.55 15.87
CA PHE A 479 19.89 -5.86 17.16
C PHE A 479 20.29 -4.61 17.95
N GLN A 480 20.80 -3.57 17.29
CA GLN A 480 21.11 -2.29 17.94
C GLN A 480 19.84 -1.61 18.45
N LEU A 481 18.78 -1.63 17.65
CA LEU A 481 17.49 -1.05 18.02
C LEU A 481 16.86 -1.78 19.21
N GLU A 482 16.87 -3.12 19.24
CA GLU A 482 16.42 -3.91 20.39
C GLU A 482 17.24 -3.60 21.66
N SER A 483 18.55 -3.36 21.52
CA SER A 483 19.40 -2.96 22.66
C SER A 483 19.01 -1.59 23.19
N LEU A 484 18.76 -0.62 22.31
CA LEU A 484 18.34 0.73 22.68
C LEU A 484 16.93 0.75 23.27
N GLU A 485 16.01 -0.07 22.78
CA GLU A 485 14.65 -0.21 23.34
C GLU A 485 14.70 -0.77 24.77
N LYS A 486 15.60 -1.73 25.04
CA LYS A 486 15.83 -2.24 26.40
C LYS A 486 16.41 -1.18 27.32
N GLU A 487 17.40 -0.42 26.86
CA GLU A 487 18.00 0.68 27.63
C GLU A 487 16.95 1.77 27.91
N ASN A 488 16.12 2.13 26.92
CA ASN A 488 15.06 3.11 27.10
C ASN A 488 13.98 2.62 28.08
N SER A 489 13.63 1.34 28.03
CA SER A 489 12.69 0.74 29.00
C SER A 489 13.24 0.76 30.43
N GLN A 490 14.55 0.52 30.60
CA GLN A 490 15.22 0.64 31.90
C GLN A 490 15.20 2.08 32.40
N LEU A 491 15.49 3.05 31.54
CA LEU A 491 15.42 4.47 31.89
C LEU A 491 14.00 4.92 32.26
N ASP A 492 12.97 4.36 31.62
CA ASP A 492 11.57 4.62 31.98
C ASP A 492 11.21 4.05 33.37
N GLU A 493 11.70 2.84 33.70
CA GLU A 493 11.55 2.25 35.04
C GLU A 493 12.24 3.09 36.12
N GLU A 494 13.50 3.50 35.88
CA GLU A 494 14.24 4.38 36.79
C GLU A 494 13.54 5.74 36.97
N ASN A 495 13.03 6.33 35.89
CA ASN A 495 12.27 7.58 35.96
C ASN A 495 10.98 7.42 36.78
N LEU A 496 10.29 6.28 36.66
CA LEU A 496 9.09 6.00 37.43
C LEU A 496 9.41 5.86 38.93
N GLU A 497 10.53 5.21 39.26
CA GLU A 497 11.00 5.08 40.64
C GLU A 497 11.41 6.42 41.24
N LEU A 498 12.14 7.25 40.48
CA LEU A 498 12.47 8.62 40.88
C LEU A 498 11.22 9.47 41.14
N ARG A 499 10.19 9.36 40.29
CA ARG A 499 8.90 10.06 40.50
C ARG A 499 8.21 9.63 41.79
N ARG A 500 8.16 8.33 42.08
CA ARG A 500 7.61 7.78 43.33
C ARG A 500 8.39 8.30 44.55
N ASN A 501 9.72 8.35 44.45
CA ASN A 501 10.57 8.89 45.51
C ASN A 501 10.31 10.37 45.76
N VAL A 502 10.15 11.17 44.70
CA VAL A 502 9.79 12.60 44.81
C VAL A 502 8.41 12.78 45.46
N GLU A 503 7.41 11.97 45.10
CA GLU A 503 6.09 12.01 45.75
C GLU A 503 6.15 11.64 47.23
N SER A 504 6.92 10.61 47.59
CA SER A 504 7.16 10.23 48.99
C SER A 504 7.83 11.37 49.77
N LEU A 505 8.87 11.99 49.20
CA LEU A 505 9.55 13.14 49.81
C LEU A 505 8.63 14.35 49.95
N LYS A 506 7.75 14.61 48.97
CA LYS A 506 6.72 15.66 49.10
C LYS A 506 5.76 15.38 50.26
N CYS A 507 5.28 14.14 50.39
CA CYS A 507 4.42 13.74 51.51
C CYS A 507 5.14 13.92 52.86
N ALA A 508 6.40 13.50 52.95
CA ALA A 508 7.22 13.68 54.16
C ALA A 508 7.42 15.17 54.48
N SER A 509 7.68 16.01 53.46
CA SER A 509 7.82 17.47 53.61
C SER A 509 6.53 18.13 54.10
N MET A 510 5.37 17.75 53.56
CA MET A 510 4.07 18.25 54.05
C MET A 510 3.83 17.86 55.51
N LYS A 511 4.15 16.62 55.89
CA LYS A 511 4.02 16.16 57.28
C LYS A 511 4.97 16.90 58.22
N MET A 512 6.20 17.16 57.79
CA MET A 512 7.16 17.99 58.52
C MET A 512 6.63 19.41 58.74
N ALA A 513 6.07 20.05 57.70
CA ALA A 513 5.47 21.38 57.81
C ALA A 513 4.29 21.41 58.79
N GLN A 514 3.44 20.37 58.78
CA GLN A 514 2.32 20.24 59.73
C GLN A 514 2.81 20.11 61.18
N LEU A 515 3.81 19.25 61.43
CA LEU A 515 4.41 19.10 62.76
C LEU A 515 5.11 20.38 63.25
N GLN A 516 5.70 21.17 62.34
CA GLN A 516 6.26 22.47 62.69
C GLN A 516 5.18 23.48 63.11
N LEU A 517 4.01 23.44 62.47
CA LEU A 517 2.87 24.29 62.85
C LEU A 517 2.33 23.88 64.22
N GLU A 518 2.08 22.58 64.43
CA GLU A 518 1.61 22.05 65.72
C GLU A 518 2.59 22.37 66.86
N ASN A 519 3.91 22.24 66.63
CA ASN A 519 4.91 22.64 67.62
C ASN A 519 4.85 24.13 67.96
N LYS A 520 4.63 25.02 66.96
CA LYS A 520 4.47 26.46 67.22
C LYS A 520 3.21 26.76 68.04
N GLU A 521 2.11 26.07 67.76
CA GLU A 521 0.86 26.19 68.53
C GLU A 521 1.05 25.73 69.97
N LEU A 522 1.66 24.55 70.17
CA LEU A 522 1.98 24.02 71.49
C LEU A 522 2.94 24.93 72.28
N GLU A 523 3.92 25.54 71.62
CA GLU A 523 4.83 26.50 72.27
C GLU A 523 4.07 27.76 72.71
N SER A 524 3.15 28.26 71.90
CA SER A 524 2.26 29.38 72.25
C SER A 524 1.34 29.04 73.43
N GLU A 525 0.71 27.87 73.42
CA GLU A 525 -0.11 27.38 74.54
C GLU A 525 0.70 27.25 75.83
N LYS A 526 1.91 26.69 75.74
CA LYS A 526 2.85 26.58 76.86
C LYS A 526 3.21 27.96 77.43
N GLU A 527 3.44 28.96 76.59
CA GLU A 527 3.67 30.34 77.03
C GLU A 527 2.44 30.94 77.71
N GLN A 528 1.24 30.71 77.18
CA GLN A 528 -0.02 31.17 77.78
C GLN A 528 -0.25 30.53 79.15
N LEU A 529 -0.07 29.21 79.26
CA LEU A 529 -0.16 28.48 80.53
C LEU A 529 0.88 28.98 81.54
N LYS A 530 2.10 29.29 81.10
CA LYS A 530 3.14 29.87 81.95
C LYS A 530 2.73 31.25 82.47
N LYS A 531 2.19 32.13 81.62
CA LYS A 531 1.62 33.43 82.04
C LYS A 531 0.46 33.25 83.04
N GLY A 532 -0.44 32.31 82.77
CA GLY A 532 -1.53 31.95 83.67
C GLY A 532 -1.04 31.46 85.04
N LEU A 533 -0.01 30.62 85.06
CA LEU A 533 0.62 30.14 86.29
C LEU A 533 1.27 31.28 87.09
N GLU A 534 1.93 32.23 86.44
CA GLU A 534 2.50 33.42 87.08
C GLU A 534 1.42 34.30 87.71
N LEU A 535 0.29 34.51 87.02
CA LEU A 535 -0.88 35.22 87.56
C LEU A 535 -1.48 34.50 88.77
N MET A 536 -1.63 33.17 88.70
CA MET A 536 -2.09 32.36 89.84
C MET A 536 -1.14 32.46 91.03
N LYS A 537 0.18 32.39 90.83
CA LYS A 537 1.17 32.59 91.90
C LYS A 537 1.09 33.99 92.51
N ALA A 538 0.86 35.03 91.70
CA ALA A 538 0.67 36.38 92.20
C ALA A 538 -0.62 36.52 93.03
N SER A 539 -1.72 35.90 92.57
CA SER A 539 -2.98 35.81 93.30
C SER A 539 -2.82 35.07 94.64
N PHE A 540 -2.12 33.94 94.63
CA PHE A 540 -1.82 33.17 95.84
C PHE A 540 -1.05 34.01 96.87
N LYS A 541 0.02 34.71 96.46
CA LYS A 541 0.75 35.64 97.35
C LYS A 541 -0.13 36.77 97.88
N LYS A 542 -1.09 37.27 97.09
CA LYS A 542 -2.07 38.27 97.54
C LYS A 542 -3.02 37.68 98.59
N SER A 543 -3.50 36.45 98.37
CA SER A 543 -4.33 35.72 99.33
C SER A 543 -3.60 35.50 100.65
N GLU A 544 -2.35 35.05 100.60
CA GLU A 544 -1.50 34.84 101.78
C GLU A 544 -1.30 36.15 102.59
N ARG A 545 -1.08 37.28 101.91
CA ARG A 545 -1.01 38.60 102.57
C ARG A 545 -2.33 39.00 103.23
N LEU A 546 -3.46 38.73 102.57
CA LEU A 546 -4.77 38.99 103.14
C LEU A 546 -5.02 38.12 104.36
N GLU A 547 -4.64 36.84 104.32
CA GLU A 547 -4.75 35.91 105.46
C GLU A 547 -3.95 36.40 106.67
N VAL A 548 -2.70 36.84 106.47
CA VAL A 548 -1.88 37.45 107.54
C VAL A 548 -2.53 38.74 108.07
N SER A 549 -3.09 39.58 107.20
CA SER A 549 -3.82 40.78 107.63
C SER A 549 -5.07 40.44 108.44
N TYR A 550 -5.82 39.40 108.05
CA TYR A 550 -6.98 38.92 108.78
C TYR A 550 -6.59 38.38 110.15
N GLN A 551 -5.51 37.58 110.25
CA GLN A 551 -4.97 37.13 111.53
C GLN A 551 -4.55 38.32 112.42
N GLY A 552 -3.90 39.34 111.85
CA GLY A 552 -3.54 40.56 112.57
C GLY A 552 -4.77 41.30 113.12
N LEU A 553 -5.80 41.49 112.29
CA LEU A 553 -7.06 42.08 112.72
C LEU A 553 -7.76 41.24 113.80
N ASP A 554 -7.73 39.91 113.69
CA ASP A 554 -8.30 39.01 114.70
C ASP A 554 -7.59 39.16 116.05
N THR A 555 -6.25 39.22 116.06
CA THR A 555 -5.50 39.44 117.31
C THR A 555 -5.80 40.79 117.96
N GLU A 556 -5.97 41.86 117.16
CA GLU A 556 -6.34 43.17 117.68
C GLU A 556 -7.79 43.16 118.19
N ASN A 557 -8.70 42.46 117.51
CA ASN A 557 -10.07 42.29 117.96
C ASN A 557 -10.14 41.53 119.30
N GLN A 558 -9.39 40.44 119.45
CA GLN A 558 -9.24 39.73 120.73
C GLN A 558 -8.65 40.62 121.83
N ARG A 559 -7.70 41.51 121.50
CA ARG A 559 -7.11 42.47 122.45
C ARG A 559 -8.13 43.51 122.89
N LEU A 560 -8.89 44.08 121.95
CA LEU A 560 -9.97 45.03 122.24
C LEU A 560 -11.07 44.37 123.06
N GLN A 561 -11.42 43.12 122.77
CA GLN A 561 -12.40 42.36 123.55
C GLN A 561 -11.93 42.13 124.99
N LYS A 562 -10.66 41.79 125.22
CA LYS A 562 -10.07 41.73 126.57
C LYS A 562 -10.04 43.09 127.27
N ALA A 563 -9.73 44.17 126.56
CA ALA A 563 -9.75 45.52 127.12
C ALA A 563 -11.16 45.94 127.53
N LEU A 564 -12.16 45.61 126.70
CA LEU A 564 -13.57 45.83 126.98
C LEU A 564 -14.04 45.01 128.19
N GLU A 565 -13.69 43.73 128.28
CA GLU A 565 -13.99 42.90 129.46
C GLU A 565 -13.36 43.46 130.74
N ASN A 566 -12.10 43.93 130.68
CA ASN A 566 -11.44 44.55 131.82
C ASN A 566 -12.11 45.87 132.22
N SER A 567 -12.51 46.70 131.24
CA SER A 567 -13.28 47.92 131.49
C SER A 567 -14.64 47.59 132.12
N ASN A 568 -15.34 46.56 131.63
CA ASN A 568 -16.61 46.12 132.21
C ASN A 568 -16.44 45.62 133.65
N LYS A 569 -15.37 44.86 133.95
CA LYS A 569 -15.05 44.47 135.33
C LYS A 569 -14.76 45.68 136.21
N LYS A 570 -14.05 46.69 135.69
CA LYS A 570 -13.77 47.94 136.41
C LYS A 570 -15.05 48.74 136.68
N ILE A 571 -15.96 48.79 135.70
CA ILE A 571 -17.28 49.39 135.84
C ILE A 571 -18.07 48.65 136.93
N GLN A 572 -18.13 47.32 136.90
CA GLN A 572 -18.80 46.53 137.94
C GLN A 572 -18.20 46.75 139.35
N GLN A 573 -16.87 46.87 139.45
CA GLN A 573 -16.21 47.22 140.72
C GLN A 573 -16.62 48.61 141.21
N LEU A 574 -16.60 49.61 140.32
CA LEU A 574 -17.02 50.97 140.66
C LEU A 574 -18.51 51.03 141.00
N GLU A 575 -19.36 50.25 140.32
CA GLU A 575 -20.78 50.11 140.64
C GLU A 575 -20.98 49.48 142.03
N SER A 576 -20.17 48.48 142.40
CA SER A 576 -20.16 47.89 143.75
C SER A 576 -19.69 48.90 144.80
N GLU A 577 -18.58 49.60 144.56
CA GLU A 577 -18.09 50.65 145.46
C GLU A 577 -19.12 51.77 145.62
N LEU A 578 -19.82 52.13 144.55
CA LEU A 578 -20.90 53.11 144.58
C LEU A 578 -22.10 52.61 145.38
N GLN A 579 -22.48 51.33 145.24
CA GLN A 579 -23.51 50.71 146.07
C GLN A 579 -23.12 50.66 147.55
N ASP A 580 -21.87 50.31 147.85
CA ASP A 580 -21.35 50.29 149.23
C ASP A 580 -21.36 51.71 149.83
N LEU A 581 -20.94 52.71 149.06
CA LEU A 581 -21.02 54.12 149.46
C LEU A 581 -22.47 54.61 149.59
N GLU A 582 -23.38 54.19 148.72
CA GLU A 582 -24.81 54.50 148.83
C GLU A 582 -25.41 53.87 150.08
N MET A 583 -25.05 52.62 150.40
CA MET A 583 -25.44 51.97 151.65
C MET A 583 -24.86 52.70 152.86
N GLU A 584 -23.57 53.03 152.85
CA GLU A 584 -22.92 53.79 153.92
C GLU A 584 -23.60 55.16 154.11
N ASN A 585 -23.94 55.85 153.03
CA ASN A 585 -24.65 57.12 153.05
C ASN A 585 -26.09 56.98 153.58
N GLN A 586 -26.81 55.92 153.20
CA GLN A 586 -28.12 55.57 153.78
C GLN A 586 -28.02 55.26 155.27
N THR A 587 -26.95 54.58 155.70
CA THR A 587 -26.71 54.26 157.12
C THR A 587 -26.39 55.53 157.92
N LEU A 588 -25.59 56.44 157.34
CA LEU A 588 -25.30 57.76 157.90
C LEU A 588 -26.54 58.67 157.93
N GLN A 589 -27.42 58.60 156.92
CA GLN A 589 -28.73 59.27 156.95
C GLN A 589 -29.62 58.73 158.07
N LYS A 590 -29.67 57.41 158.26
CA LYS A 590 -30.39 56.78 159.38
C LYS A 590 -29.84 57.23 160.75
N ASN A 591 -28.52 57.28 160.90
CA ASN A 591 -27.87 57.79 162.12
C ASN A 591 -28.13 59.30 162.34
N LEU A 592 -28.30 60.07 161.26
CA LEU A 592 -28.70 61.49 161.32
C LEU A 592 -30.20 61.68 161.68
N GLU A 593 -31.05 60.71 161.34
CA GLU A 593 -32.48 60.72 161.70
C GLU A 593 -32.73 60.23 163.14
N GLU A 594 -31.94 59.29 163.66
CA GLU A 594 -32.04 58.78 165.04
C GLU A 594 -31.56 59.79 166.11
N LEU A 595 -30.84 60.86 165.72
CA LEU A 595 -30.44 61.97 166.60
C LEU A 595 -31.46 63.12 166.70
N LYS A 596 -32.63 63.00 166.05
CA LYS A 596 -33.75 63.96 166.19
C LYS A 596 -34.86 63.38 167.09
N TYR A 597 -34.77 63.69 168.38
CA TYR A 597 -35.80 63.68 169.47
C TYR A 597 -36.07 62.36 170.25
N PRO A 598 -36.50 62.40 171.55
CA PRO A 598 -36.69 63.53 172.51
C PRO A 598 -36.29 63.29 174.01
N ALA A 599 -36.49 64.34 174.85
CA ALA A 599 -36.85 64.42 176.31
C ALA A 599 -35.80 65.21 177.15
N LYS A 600 -36.08 66.40 177.73
CA LYS A 600 -36.88 66.72 178.96
C LYS A 600 -36.64 65.67 180.06
N ASP A 601 -36.02 65.95 181.20
CA ASP A 601 -35.86 67.21 181.96
C ASP A 601 -34.57 68.00 181.74
#